data_AF-G9P1Q7-F1
#
_entry.id   AF-G9P1Q7-F1
#
_cell.length_a   1.000
_cell.length_b   1.000
_cell.length_c   1.000
_cell.angle_alpha   90.00
_cell.angle_beta   90.00
_cell.angle_gamma   90.00
#
_symmetry.space_group_name_H-M   'P 1'
#
loop_
_entity.id
_entity.type
_entity.pdbx_description
1 polymer ?
#
loop_
_entity_poly.entity_id
_entity_poly.type
_entity_poly.pdbx_seq_one_letter_code
_entity_poly.pdbx_strand_id
1 'polypeptide(L)'
;MVAAYFGHAALVTLLLAQGADIEAKDVIYGRTPLIWASSNGHEPVVKLLLDKGADFEVKDKDFESTALLCAAAAGHGAVVRTLLENGADIEAKDESGQTSLSVAACRGKEAIVKLLLEKGADIEAEDQFNQTPLMRAACRGKEAIVKLLLKKGAGIEAKNEFNETPLIMAASEGQEAVVKLLLEKGADAEAKDEFGRTPLTISAIRGNEAVVKLLLEKGADTEAKDEFNQTPLMKAAYWGRDAIVKLLLEKGADAEAKDGDGQTSILIAERRGYHPTAKLFKTSRYYSI
;
A
#
# COMPACT_ATOMS: atom_id res chain seq x y z
N MET A 1 32.91 2.10 7.64
CA MET A 1 31.59 2.70 7.33
C MET A 1 31.58 3.57 6.07
N VAL A 2 32.27 4.73 6.05
CA VAL A 2 32.30 5.62 4.85
C VAL A 2 32.77 4.89 3.59
N ALA A 3 33.82 4.08 3.69
CA ALA A 3 34.27 3.24 2.57
C ALA A 3 33.21 2.24 2.08
N ALA A 4 32.38 1.71 2.99
CA ALA A 4 31.30 0.79 2.64
C ALA A 4 30.12 1.52 1.99
N TYR A 5 29.80 2.73 2.48
CA TYR A 5 28.80 3.62 1.90
C TYR A 5 29.08 3.97 0.44
N PHE A 6 30.35 4.20 0.07
CA PHE A 6 30.77 4.52 -1.30
C PHE A 6 31.23 3.31 -2.12
N GLY A 7 31.16 2.09 -1.58
CA GLY A 7 31.47 0.87 -2.33
C GLY A 7 32.97 0.61 -2.56
N HIS A 8 33.86 1.21 -1.77
CA HIS A 8 35.32 1.07 -1.93
C HIS A 8 35.85 -0.23 -1.31
N ALA A 9 35.63 -1.37 -1.97
CA ALA A 9 36.00 -2.69 -1.45
C ALA A 9 37.47 -2.81 -1.02
N ALA A 10 38.42 -2.29 -1.80
CA ALA A 10 39.85 -2.32 -1.43
C ALA A 10 40.14 -1.53 -0.14
N LEU A 11 39.47 -0.40 0.07
CA LEU A 11 39.62 0.40 1.27
C LEU A 11 38.94 -0.28 2.47
N VAL A 12 37.80 -0.94 2.27
CA VAL A 12 37.17 -1.76 3.31
C VAL A 12 38.11 -2.88 3.75
N THR A 13 38.73 -3.61 2.81
CA THR A 13 39.72 -4.67 3.13
C THR A 13 40.88 -4.12 3.94
N LEU A 14 41.46 -2.99 3.52
CA LEU A 14 42.58 -2.36 4.23
C LEU A 14 42.18 -1.94 5.65
N LEU A 15 41.01 -1.31 5.81
CA LEU A 15 40.53 -0.85 7.11
C LEU A 15 40.28 -2.03 8.07
N LEU A 16 39.64 -3.12 7.60
CA LEU A 16 39.45 -4.33 8.40
C LEU A 16 40.77 -4.98 8.79
N ALA A 17 41.76 -5.01 7.88
CA ALA A 17 43.10 -5.51 8.19
C ALA A 17 43.85 -4.66 9.23
N GLN A 18 43.50 -3.37 9.36
CA GLN A 18 44.03 -2.46 10.37
C GLN A 18 43.21 -2.49 11.69
N GLY A 19 42.28 -3.43 11.84
CA GLY A 19 41.49 -3.60 13.07
C GLY A 19 40.27 -2.67 13.17
N ALA A 20 39.78 -2.13 12.06
CA ALA A 20 38.49 -1.44 12.07
C ALA A 20 37.37 -2.41 12.49
N ASP A 21 36.51 -1.95 13.41
CA ASP A 21 35.35 -2.72 13.86
C ASP A 21 34.34 -2.90 12.71
N ILE A 22 34.06 -4.17 12.39
CA ILE A 22 33.14 -4.57 11.33
C ILE A 22 31.68 -4.26 11.69
N GLU A 23 31.36 -4.20 12.99
CA GLU A 23 30.03 -3.91 13.52
C GLU A 23 29.86 -2.46 13.99
N ALA A 24 30.81 -1.59 13.64
CA ALA A 24 30.74 -0.18 14.01
C ALA A 24 29.41 0.45 13.56
N LYS A 25 28.61 0.94 14.52
CA LYS A 25 27.33 1.60 14.25
C LYS A 25 27.50 3.10 14.14
N ASP A 26 26.83 3.71 13.17
CA ASP A 26 26.84 5.16 13.04
C ASP A 26 25.98 5.81 14.14
N VAL A 27 26.34 7.02 14.54
CA VAL A 27 25.69 7.68 15.68
C VAL A 27 24.27 8.15 15.36
N ILE A 28 23.97 8.40 14.09
CA ILE A 28 22.72 9.00 13.64
C ILE A 28 21.66 7.90 13.49
N TYR A 29 21.93 6.93 12.62
CA TYR A 29 20.97 5.91 12.20
C TYR A 29 21.25 4.54 12.82
N GLY A 30 22.37 4.37 13.54
CA GLY A 30 22.75 3.08 14.12
C GLY A 30 23.11 2.01 13.09
N ARG A 31 23.42 2.39 11.85
CA ARG A 31 23.69 1.46 10.75
C ARG A 31 25.12 0.95 10.79
N THR A 32 25.29 -0.33 10.49
CA THR A 32 26.61 -0.96 10.30
C THR A 32 27.14 -0.69 8.89
N PRO A 33 28.42 -0.96 8.60
CA PRO A 33 28.97 -0.92 7.25
C PRO A 33 28.18 -1.82 6.27
N LEU A 34 27.66 -2.95 6.76
CA LEU A 34 26.88 -3.89 5.95
C LEU A 34 25.53 -3.29 5.53
N ILE A 35 24.81 -2.64 6.45
CA ILE A 35 23.54 -1.97 6.11
C ILE A 35 23.79 -0.85 5.08
N TRP A 36 24.85 -0.05 5.26
CA TRP A 36 25.19 1.00 4.28
C TRP A 36 25.55 0.45 2.90
N ALA A 37 26.39 -0.58 2.83
CA ALA A 37 26.74 -1.22 1.57
C ALA A 37 25.50 -1.84 0.90
N SER A 38 24.61 -2.43 1.71
CA SER A 38 23.40 -3.08 1.22
C SER A 38 22.37 -2.09 0.69
N SER A 39 22.15 -0.98 1.40
CA SER A 39 21.25 0.10 1.00
C SER A 39 21.71 0.86 -0.25
N ASN A 40 23.01 0.82 -0.58
CA ASN A 40 23.59 1.47 -1.76
C ASN A 40 23.93 0.48 -2.89
N GLY A 41 23.67 -0.82 -2.70
CA GLY A 41 23.82 -1.82 -3.76
C GLY A 41 25.26 -2.24 -4.04
N HIS A 42 26.18 -2.05 -3.10
CA HIS A 42 27.59 -2.38 -3.27
C HIS A 42 27.86 -3.87 -2.99
N GLU A 43 27.36 -4.74 -3.86
CA GLU A 43 27.47 -6.20 -3.74
C GLU A 43 28.91 -6.70 -3.43
N PRO A 44 29.99 -6.19 -4.06
CA PRO A 44 31.34 -6.63 -3.71
C PRO A 44 31.74 -6.31 -2.26
N VAL A 45 31.27 -5.17 -1.73
CA VAL A 45 31.49 -4.80 -0.32
C VAL A 45 30.63 -5.66 0.60
N VAL A 46 29.37 -5.93 0.23
CA VAL A 46 28.48 -6.82 0.98
C VAL A 46 29.10 -8.21 1.11
N LYS A 47 29.56 -8.83 0.01
CA LYS A 47 30.24 -10.13 0.03
C LYS A 47 31.47 -10.11 0.93
N LEU A 48 32.33 -9.10 0.76
CA LEU A 48 33.53 -8.95 1.60
C LEU A 48 33.20 -8.86 3.09
N LEU A 49 32.17 -8.11 3.47
CA LEU A 49 31.77 -7.97 4.87
C LEU A 49 31.20 -9.28 5.42
N LEU A 50 30.36 -9.98 4.66
CA LEU A 50 29.81 -11.29 5.04
C LEU A 50 30.92 -12.35 5.17
N ASP A 51 31.86 -12.41 4.24
CA ASP A 51 33.03 -13.30 4.30
C ASP A 51 33.91 -13.05 5.54
N LYS A 52 33.83 -11.84 6.11
CA LYS A 52 34.53 -11.44 7.34
C LYS A 52 33.67 -11.58 8.60
N GLY A 53 32.48 -12.16 8.49
CA GLY A 53 31.59 -12.46 9.60
C GLY A 53 30.75 -11.27 10.07
N ALA A 54 30.45 -10.31 9.19
CA ALA A 54 29.51 -9.23 9.53
C ALA A 54 28.13 -9.80 9.84
N ASP A 55 27.50 -9.32 10.90
CA ASP A 55 26.14 -9.70 11.30
C ASP A 55 25.11 -9.01 10.39
N PHE A 56 24.35 -9.81 9.64
CA PHE A 56 23.32 -9.36 8.71
C PHE A 56 21.94 -9.16 9.37
N GLU A 57 21.78 -9.56 10.64
CA GLU A 57 20.54 -9.39 11.41
C GLU A 57 20.55 -8.13 12.30
N VAL A 58 21.59 -7.31 12.20
CA VAL A 58 21.61 -6.01 12.88
C VAL A 58 20.51 -5.11 12.33
N LYS A 59 19.73 -4.55 13.26
CA LYS A 59 18.69 -3.56 12.99
C LYS A 59 19.23 -2.13 13.15
N ASP A 60 18.84 -1.26 12.22
CA ASP A 60 19.06 0.19 12.35
C ASP A 60 18.13 0.82 13.41
N LYS A 61 18.39 2.08 13.79
CA LYS A 61 17.61 2.79 14.82
C LYS A 61 16.37 3.49 14.27
N ASP A 62 16.33 3.74 12.96
CA ASP A 62 15.27 4.57 12.37
C ASP A 62 13.99 3.78 12.18
N PHE A 63 14.11 2.55 11.68
CA PHE A 63 12.97 1.72 11.29
C PHE A 63 13.16 0.27 11.70
N GLU A 64 14.12 -0.02 12.58
CA GLU A 64 14.54 -1.39 12.91
C GLU A 64 14.85 -2.25 11.66
N SER A 65 15.40 -1.64 10.61
CA SER A 65 15.62 -2.32 9.33
C SER A 65 16.92 -3.11 9.33
N THR A 66 16.86 -4.37 8.85
CA THR A 66 18.03 -5.19 8.56
C THR A 66 18.66 -4.83 7.21
N ALA A 67 19.85 -5.37 6.93
CA ALA A 67 20.51 -5.21 5.64
C ALA A 67 19.64 -5.69 4.46
N LEU A 68 18.88 -6.78 4.66
CA LEU A 68 17.97 -7.35 3.67
C LEU A 68 16.81 -6.39 3.36
N LEU A 69 16.17 -5.85 4.40
CA LEU A 69 15.08 -4.87 4.28
C LEU A 69 15.56 -3.62 3.52
N CYS A 70 16.72 -3.05 3.88
CA CYS A 70 17.27 -1.90 3.18
C CYS A 70 17.58 -2.18 1.70
N ALA A 71 18.19 -3.34 1.39
CA ALA A 71 18.48 -3.73 0.02
C ALA A 71 17.21 -3.96 -0.81
N ALA A 72 16.19 -4.59 -0.22
CA ALA A 72 14.89 -4.83 -0.86
C ALA A 72 14.15 -3.52 -1.13
N ALA A 73 14.16 -2.60 -0.16
CA ALA A 73 13.55 -1.28 -0.28
C ALA A 73 14.19 -0.42 -1.39
N ALA A 74 15.53 -0.47 -1.48
CA ALA A 74 16.29 0.26 -2.50
C ALA A 74 16.19 -0.40 -3.89
N GLY A 75 15.99 -1.71 -3.96
CA GLY A 75 15.86 -2.46 -5.21
C GLY A 75 17.15 -3.14 -5.67
N HIS A 76 18.08 -3.44 -4.76
CA HIS A 76 19.38 -4.01 -5.07
C HIS A 76 19.34 -5.54 -5.12
N GLY A 77 18.86 -6.10 -6.24
CA GLY A 77 18.59 -7.54 -6.35
C GLY A 77 19.80 -8.45 -6.18
N ALA A 78 21.00 -8.02 -6.58
CA ALA A 78 22.22 -8.79 -6.37
C ALA A 78 22.62 -8.85 -4.89
N VAL A 79 22.42 -7.74 -4.16
CA VAL A 79 22.61 -7.69 -2.70
C VAL A 79 21.58 -8.55 -1.98
N VAL A 80 20.29 -8.43 -2.33
CA VAL A 80 19.21 -9.26 -1.76
C VAL A 80 19.53 -10.75 -1.94
N ARG A 81 19.95 -11.15 -3.15
CA ARG A 81 20.36 -12.53 -3.43
C ARG A 81 21.52 -12.96 -2.54
N THR A 82 22.55 -12.14 -2.45
CA THR A 82 23.75 -12.43 -1.65
C THR A 82 23.41 -12.59 -0.17
N LEU A 83 22.58 -11.72 0.39
CA LEU A 83 22.16 -11.79 1.80
C LEU A 83 21.37 -13.07 2.08
N LEU A 84 20.40 -13.41 1.22
CA LEU A 84 19.62 -14.65 1.37
C LEU A 84 20.46 -15.92 1.21
N GLU A 85 21.46 -15.92 0.31
CA GLU A 85 22.40 -17.04 0.15
C GLU A 85 23.33 -17.21 1.36
N ASN A 86 23.53 -16.16 2.16
CA ASN A 86 24.28 -16.21 3.41
C ASN A 86 23.38 -16.45 4.65
N GLY A 87 22.09 -16.71 4.46
CA GLY A 87 21.18 -17.10 5.54
C GLY A 87 20.49 -15.94 6.25
N ALA A 88 20.43 -14.75 5.65
CA ALA A 88 19.58 -13.67 6.17
C ALA A 88 18.13 -14.12 6.31
N ASP A 89 17.50 -13.77 7.42
CA ASP A 89 16.10 -14.10 7.70
C ASP A 89 15.19 -13.37 6.71
N ILE A 90 14.56 -14.15 5.84
CA ILE A 90 13.66 -13.64 4.80
C ILE A 90 12.39 -13.02 5.39
N GLU A 91 12.02 -13.41 6.61
CA GLU A 91 10.84 -12.94 7.34
C GLU A 91 11.19 -11.90 8.42
N ALA A 92 12.43 -11.40 8.45
CA ALA A 92 12.80 -10.30 9.34
C ALA A 92 11.87 -9.09 9.14
N LYS A 93 11.37 -8.58 10.26
CA LYS A 93 10.42 -7.46 10.31
C LYS A 93 11.08 -6.17 10.79
N ASP A 94 10.73 -5.08 10.10
CA ASP A 94 11.02 -3.71 10.52
C ASP A 94 10.10 -3.28 11.69
N GLU A 95 10.25 -2.03 12.16
CA GLU A 95 9.47 -1.49 13.29
C GLU A 95 7.97 -1.50 13.02
N SER A 96 7.55 -1.37 11.75
CA SER A 96 6.15 -1.42 11.35
C SER A 96 5.63 -2.85 11.15
N GLY A 97 6.46 -3.87 11.39
CA GLY A 97 6.13 -5.27 11.14
C GLY A 97 6.28 -5.69 9.68
N GLN A 98 6.86 -4.85 8.80
CA GLN A 98 6.96 -5.16 7.37
C GLN A 98 8.14 -6.09 7.09
N THR A 99 7.90 -7.11 6.27
CA THR A 99 8.94 -7.97 5.70
C THR A 99 9.55 -7.35 4.45
N SER A 100 10.68 -7.89 4.00
CA SER A 100 11.33 -7.47 2.75
C SER A 100 10.39 -7.59 1.53
N LEU A 101 9.49 -8.57 1.53
CA LEU A 101 8.50 -8.74 0.47
C LEU A 101 7.49 -7.59 0.48
N SER A 102 6.97 -7.24 1.66
CA SER A 102 6.02 -6.14 1.84
C SER A 102 6.62 -4.79 1.44
N VAL A 103 7.85 -4.48 1.87
CA VAL A 103 8.53 -3.22 1.52
C VAL A 103 8.84 -3.14 0.02
N ALA A 104 9.31 -4.24 -0.58
CA ALA A 104 9.55 -4.31 -2.03
C ALA A 104 8.25 -4.14 -2.84
N ALA A 105 7.16 -4.75 -2.38
CA ALA A 105 5.84 -4.64 -2.98
C ALA A 105 5.30 -3.20 -2.93
N CYS A 106 5.38 -2.57 -1.76
CA CYS A 106 5.02 -1.16 -1.54
C CYS A 106 5.80 -0.21 -2.46
N ARG A 107 7.12 -0.44 -2.60
CA ARG A 107 8.03 0.43 -3.38
C ARG A 107 8.12 0.11 -4.87
N GLY A 108 7.37 -0.86 -5.37
CA GLY A 108 7.35 -1.16 -6.81
C GLY A 108 8.57 -1.93 -7.31
N LYS A 109 9.28 -2.66 -6.45
CA LYS A 109 10.52 -3.39 -6.79
C LYS A 109 10.21 -4.79 -7.32
N GLU A 110 9.61 -4.88 -8.52
CA GLU A 110 9.09 -6.13 -9.09
C GLU A 110 10.14 -7.26 -9.14
N ALA A 111 11.38 -6.97 -9.54
CA ALA A 111 12.44 -7.97 -9.59
C ALA A 111 12.78 -8.54 -8.19
N ILE A 112 12.69 -7.72 -7.15
CA ILE A 112 12.91 -8.13 -5.76
C ILE A 112 11.74 -8.99 -5.27
N VAL A 113 10.50 -8.58 -5.58
CA VAL A 113 9.30 -9.37 -5.24
C VAL A 113 9.38 -10.78 -5.86
N LYS A 114 9.78 -10.89 -7.13
CA LYS A 114 9.99 -12.20 -7.78
C LYS A 114 11.05 -13.02 -7.04
N LEU A 115 12.21 -12.43 -6.76
CA LEU A 115 13.31 -13.10 -6.07
C LEU A 115 12.91 -13.59 -4.68
N LEU A 116 12.23 -12.76 -3.89
CA LEU A 116 11.80 -13.11 -2.53
C LEU A 116 10.79 -14.27 -2.55
N LEU A 117 9.79 -14.22 -3.43
CA LEU A 117 8.83 -15.31 -3.60
C LEU A 117 9.49 -16.60 -4.10
N GLU A 118 10.48 -16.52 -4.98
CA GLU A 118 11.28 -17.67 -5.42
C GLU A 118 12.10 -18.28 -4.28
N LYS A 119 12.51 -17.46 -3.30
CA LYS A 119 13.25 -17.89 -2.11
C LYS A 119 12.35 -18.30 -0.94
N GLY A 120 11.03 -18.30 -1.14
CA GLY A 120 10.06 -18.81 -0.17
C GLY A 120 9.55 -17.77 0.84
N ALA A 121 9.63 -16.48 0.53
CA ALA A 121 9.00 -15.45 1.36
C ALA A 121 7.49 -15.70 1.49
N ASP A 122 6.95 -15.50 2.69
CA ASP A 122 5.53 -15.63 2.97
C ASP A 122 4.73 -14.55 2.23
N ILE A 123 3.90 -14.97 1.29
CA ILE A 123 3.08 -14.08 0.46
C ILE A 123 1.97 -13.39 1.26
N GLU A 124 1.58 -13.96 2.41
CA GLU A 124 0.54 -13.43 3.30
C GLU A 124 1.14 -12.79 4.56
N ALA A 125 2.45 -12.49 4.58
CA ALA A 125 3.09 -11.88 5.73
C ALA A 125 2.41 -10.56 6.13
N GLU A 126 1.81 -10.56 7.33
CA GLU A 126 1.11 -9.41 7.89
C GLU A 126 2.06 -8.50 8.67
N ASP A 127 1.90 -7.20 8.45
CA ASP A 127 2.52 -6.17 9.28
C ASP A 127 1.67 -5.85 10.53
N GLN A 128 2.07 -4.85 11.32
CA GLN A 128 1.38 -4.54 12.59
C GLN A 128 -0.09 -4.12 12.44
N PHE A 129 -0.53 -3.78 11.23
CA PHE A 129 -1.90 -3.40 10.92
C PHE A 129 -2.63 -4.49 10.12
N ASN A 130 -2.10 -5.71 10.13
CA ASN A 130 -2.54 -6.86 9.34
C ASN A 130 -2.53 -6.59 7.83
N GLN A 131 -1.63 -5.73 7.33
CA GLN A 131 -1.55 -5.46 5.90
C GLN A 131 -0.60 -6.43 5.20
N THR A 132 -1.12 -7.16 4.21
CA THR A 132 -0.34 -8.08 3.37
C THR A 132 0.47 -7.34 2.29
N PRO A 133 1.48 -7.98 1.66
CA PRO A 133 2.19 -7.40 0.52
C PRO A 133 1.26 -6.98 -0.64
N LEU A 134 0.15 -7.72 -0.85
CA LEU A 134 -0.86 -7.39 -1.87
C LEU A 134 -1.55 -6.07 -1.53
N MET A 135 -1.95 -5.87 -0.28
CA MET A 135 -2.55 -4.61 0.20
C MET A 135 -1.60 -3.43 0.03
N ARG A 136 -0.34 -3.57 0.42
CA ARG A 136 0.67 -2.52 0.26
C ARG A 136 0.91 -2.17 -1.21
N ALA A 137 1.01 -3.17 -2.10
CA ALA A 137 1.12 -2.95 -3.53
C ALA A 137 -0.14 -2.27 -4.12
N ALA A 138 -1.32 -2.69 -3.67
CA ALA A 138 -2.60 -2.16 -4.16
C ALA A 138 -2.79 -0.68 -3.76
N CYS A 139 -2.56 -0.36 -2.48
CA CYS A 139 -2.55 0.99 -1.92
C CYS A 139 -1.60 1.93 -2.70
N ARG A 140 -0.43 1.44 -3.14
CA ARG A 140 0.58 2.23 -3.86
C ARG A 140 0.50 2.17 -5.38
N GLY A 141 -0.54 1.55 -5.94
CA GLY A 141 -0.78 1.50 -7.38
C GLY A 141 0.21 0.64 -8.16
N LYS A 142 0.83 -0.36 -7.52
CA LYS A 142 1.88 -1.20 -8.16
C LYS A 142 1.25 -2.34 -8.96
N GLU A 143 0.56 -2.01 -10.05
CA GLU A 143 -0.23 -2.94 -10.87
C GLU A 143 0.53 -4.22 -11.25
N ALA A 144 1.77 -4.12 -11.73
CA ALA A 144 2.58 -5.28 -12.11
C ALA A 144 2.85 -6.23 -10.93
N ILE A 145 3.03 -5.68 -9.72
CA ILE A 145 3.24 -6.45 -8.49
C ILE A 145 1.92 -7.05 -8.01
N VAL A 146 0.81 -6.30 -8.04
CA VAL A 146 -0.52 -6.83 -7.73
C VAL A 146 -0.83 -8.04 -8.62
N LYS A 147 -0.58 -7.92 -9.93
CA LYS A 147 -0.76 -9.01 -10.89
C LYS A 147 0.11 -10.22 -10.57
N LEU A 148 1.37 -9.99 -10.17
CA LEU A 148 2.31 -11.04 -9.80
C LEU A 148 1.87 -11.77 -8.52
N LEU A 149 1.51 -11.03 -7.48
CA LEU A 149 1.10 -11.58 -6.19
C LEU A 149 -0.19 -12.41 -6.34
N LEU A 150 -1.21 -11.89 -7.03
CA LEU A 150 -2.43 -12.64 -7.32
C LEU A 150 -2.15 -13.91 -8.12
N LYS A 151 -1.25 -13.85 -9.12
CA LYS A 151 -0.83 -15.05 -9.88
C LYS A 151 -0.14 -16.09 -8.98
N LYS A 152 0.52 -15.66 -7.90
CA LYS A 152 1.20 -16.52 -6.94
C LYS A 152 0.31 -16.98 -5.79
N GLY A 153 -0.98 -16.63 -5.81
CA GLY A 153 -1.97 -17.12 -4.85
C GLY A 153 -2.23 -16.17 -3.67
N ALA A 154 -1.86 -14.89 -3.78
CA ALA A 154 -2.15 -13.92 -2.73
C ALA A 154 -3.66 -13.79 -2.48
N GLY A 155 -4.07 -13.67 -1.21
CA GLY A 155 -5.45 -13.54 -0.77
C GLY A 155 -6.10 -12.23 -1.26
N ILE A 156 -6.93 -12.31 -2.30
CA ILE A 156 -7.60 -11.12 -2.88
C ILE A 156 -8.59 -10.44 -1.92
N GLU A 157 -9.14 -11.20 -0.97
CA GLU A 157 -10.08 -10.75 0.08
C GLU A 157 -9.45 -10.70 1.48
N ALA A 158 -8.12 -10.68 1.59
CA ALA A 158 -7.46 -10.46 2.88
C ALA A 158 -7.98 -9.15 3.51
N LYS A 159 -8.03 -9.09 4.84
CA LYS A 159 -8.54 -7.94 5.59
C LYS A 159 -7.51 -7.43 6.57
N ASN A 160 -7.27 -6.12 6.56
CA ASN A 160 -6.45 -5.47 7.57
C ASN A 160 -7.23 -5.28 8.89
N GLU A 161 -6.62 -4.66 9.89
CA GLU A 161 -7.26 -4.40 11.20
C GLU A 161 -8.56 -3.59 11.11
N PHE A 162 -8.75 -2.80 10.04
CA PHE A 162 -9.93 -1.98 9.77
C PHE A 162 -10.93 -2.67 8.84
N ASN A 163 -10.79 -3.99 8.63
CA ASN A 163 -11.54 -4.79 7.66
C ASN A 163 -11.42 -4.32 6.19
N GLU A 164 -10.42 -3.50 5.85
CA GLU A 164 -10.22 -3.06 4.47
C GLU A 164 -9.59 -4.19 3.64
N THR A 165 -10.15 -4.44 2.47
CA THR A 165 -9.58 -5.34 1.46
C THR A 165 -8.58 -4.60 0.56
N PRO A 166 -7.73 -5.31 -0.21
CA PRO A 166 -6.88 -4.67 -1.24
C PRO A 166 -7.66 -3.74 -2.18
N LEU A 167 -8.92 -4.08 -2.51
CA LEU A 167 -9.79 -3.27 -3.35
C LEU A 167 -10.19 -1.95 -2.66
N ILE A 168 -10.57 -2.01 -1.38
CA ILE A 168 -10.90 -0.81 -0.59
C ILE A 168 -9.69 0.13 -0.49
N MET A 169 -8.50 -0.40 -0.19
CA MET A 169 -7.28 0.41 -0.11
C MET A 169 -6.91 1.04 -1.45
N ALA A 170 -7.00 0.30 -2.56
CA ALA A 170 -6.77 0.83 -3.90
C ALA A 170 -7.80 1.90 -4.28
N ALA A 171 -9.07 1.71 -3.92
CA ALA A 171 -10.14 2.65 -4.18
C ALA A 171 -10.00 3.94 -3.36
N SER A 172 -9.55 3.85 -2.11
CA SER A 172 -9.25 4.97 -1.22
C SER A 172 -8.12 5.87 -1.76
N GLU A 173 -7.08 5.25 -2.32
CA GLU A 173 -5.91 5.94 -2.88
C GLU A 173 -6.03 6.26 -4.38
N GLY A 174 -7.20 6.01 -4.98
CA GLY A 174 -7.49 6.42 -6.37
C GLY A 174 -6.76 5.61 -7.44
N GLN A 175 -6.33 4.38 -7.11
CA GLN A 175 -5.50 3.55 -7.99
C GLN A 175 -6.35 2.82 -9.04
N GLU A 176 -6.89 3.56 -10.02
CA GLU A 176 -7.83 3.08 -11.03
C GLU A 176 -7.40 1.77 -11.71
N ALA A 177 -6.15 1.68 -12.17
CA ALA A 177 -5.64 0.49 -12.86
C ALA A 177 -5.61 -0.75 -11.94
N VAL A 178 -5.28 -0.56 -10.67
CA VAL A 178 -5.31 -1.64 -9.67
C VAL A 178 -6.73 -2.03 -9.32
N VAL A 179 -7.63 -1.06 -9.13
CA VAL A 179 -9.07 -1.33 -8.89
C VAL A 179 -9.64 -2.18 -10.04
N LYS A 180 -9.36 -1.78 -11.29
CA LYS A 180 -9.79 -2.53 -12.47
C LYS A 180 -9.25 -3.96 -12.46
N LEU A 181 -7.95 -4.12 -12.21
CA LEU A 181 -7.31 -5.43 -12.15
C LEU A 181 -7.90 -6.32 -11.05
N LEU A 182 -8.14 -5.79 -9.85
CA LEU A 182 -8.70 -6.54 -8.73
C LEU A 182 -10.14 -7.01 -9.05
N LEU A 183 -10.98 -6.13 -9.59
CA LEU A 183 -12.33 -6.50 -10.02
C LEU A 183 -12.32 -7.56 -11.13
N GLU A 184 -11.41 -7.44 -12.11
CA GLU A 184 -11.21 -8.46 -13.16
C GLU A 184 -10.73 -9.82 -12.61
N LYS A 185 -10.10 -9.81 -11.42
CA LYS A 185 -9.67 -11.00 -10.69
C LYS A 185 -10.70 -11.53 -9.70
N GLY A 186 -11.89 -10.92 -9.65
CA GLY A 186 -13.00 -11.37 -8.84
C GLY A 186 -13.01 -10.82 -7.42
N ALA A 187 -12.36 -9.67 -7.18
CA ALA A 187 -12.50 -8.98 -5.91
C ALA A 187 -13.96 -8.56 -5.66
N ASP A 188 -14.44 -8.66 -4.43
CA ASP A 188 -15.79 -8.29 -4.05
C ASP A 188 -15.96 -6.76 -4.06
N ALA A 189 -16.70 -6.25 -5.05
CA ALA A 189 -17.00 -4.83 -5.20
C ALA A 189 -17.83 -4.24 -4.04
N GLU A 190 -18.50 -5.10 -3.27
CA GLU A 190 -19.37 -4.74 -2.14
C GLU A 190 -18.75 -5.09 -0.78
N ALA A 191 -17.45 -5.44 -0.75
CA ALA A 191 -16.73 -5.65 0.49
C ALA A 191 -16.87 -4.44 1.41
N LYS A 192 -17.04 -4.69 2.71
CA LYS A 192 -17.22 -3.65 3.72
C LYS A 192 -16.05 -3.59 4.68
N ASP A 193 -15.59 -2.37 4.93
CA ASP A 193 -14.68 -2.07 6.04
C ASP A 193 -15.40 -2.07 7.40
N GLU A 194 -14.66 -1.74 8.47
CA GLU A 194 -15.17 -1.73 9.84
C GLU A 194 -16.35 -0.77 10.07
N PHE A 195 -16.55 0.23 9.22
CA PHE A 195 -17.65 1.19 9.31
C PHE A 195 -18.79 0.85 8.32
N GLY A 196 -18.74 -0.32 7.69
CA GLY A 196 -19.71 -0.74 6.70
C GLY A 196 -19.56 -0.07 5.33
N ARG A 197 -18.44 0.62 5.06
CA ARG A 197 -18.23 1.39 3.81
C ARG A 197 -17.69 0.47 2.72
N THR A 198 -18.26 0.60 1.52
CA THR A 198 -17.82 -0.12 0.31
C THR A 198 -16.71 0.63 -0.44
N PRO A 199 -15.99 0.01 -1.39
CA PRO A 199 -15.07 0.70 -2.29
C PRO A 199 -15.68 1.94 -2.96
N LEU A 200 -16.97 1.90 -3.34
CA LEU A 200 -17.68 3.02 -3.93
C LEU A 200 -17.83 4.17 -2.92
N THR A 201 -18.25 3.85 -1.69
CA THR A 201 -18.39 4.84 -0.61
C THR A 201 -17.06 5.51 -0.26
N ILE A 202 -15.99 4.72 -0.14
CA ILE A 202 -14.65 5.23 0.19
C ILE A 202 -14.09 6.12 -0.94
N SER A 203 -14.17 5.68 -2.19
CA SER A 203 -13.72 6.50 -3.33
C SER A 203 -14.56 7.78 -3.49
N ALA A 204 -15.86 7.74 -3.17
CA ALA A 204 -16.72 8.92 -3.09
C ALA A 204 -16.28 9.91 -2.00
N ILE A 205 -15.93 9.43 -0.80
CA ILE A 205 -15.38 10.27 0.29
C ILE A 205 -14.08 10.95 -0.16
N ARG A 206 -13.17 10.17 -0.74
CA ARG A 206 -11.83 10.62 -1.12
C ARG A 206 -11.81 11.51 -2.36
N GLY A 207 -12.88 11.52 -3.16
CA GLY A 207 -12.96 12.33 -4.37
C GLY A 207 -12.35 11.67 -5.60
N ASN A 208 -12.22 10.34 -5.59
CA ASN A 208 -11.55 9.59 -6.67
C ASN A 208 -12.53 9.30 -7.81
N GLU A 209 -12.85 10.33 -8.61
CA GLU A 209 -13.87 10.29 -9.67
C GLU A 209 -13.69 9.13 -10.66
N ALA A 210 -12.47 8.85 -11.09
CA ALA A 210 -12.20 7.77 -12.05
C ALA A 210 -12.50 6.39 -11.47
N VAL A 211 -12.17 6.17 -10.19
CA VAL A 211 -12.49 4.93 -9.46
C VAL A 211 -14.00 4.80 -9.26
N VAL A 212 -14.69 5.88 -8.86
CA VAL A 212 -16.15 5.88 -8.73
C VAL A 212 -16.80 5.48 -10.05
N LYS A 213 -16.39 6.11 -11.16
CA LYS A 213 -16.91 5.80 -12.49
C LYS A 213 -16.71 4.33 -12.84
N LEU A 214 -15.50 3.81 -12.63
CA LEU A 214 -15.18 2.41 -12.88
C LEU A 214 -16.04 1.45 -12.04
N LEU A 215 -16.21 1.71 -10.74
CA LEU A 215 -17.03 0.87 -9.86
C LEU A 215 -18.49 0.86 -10.30
N LEU A 216 -19.05 2.01 -10.69
CA LEU A 216 -20.41 2.12 -11.22
C LEU A 216 -20.57 1.39 -12.55
N GLU A 217 -19.57 1.44 -13.44
CA GLU A 217 -19.54 0.65 -14.68
C GLU A 217 -19.49 -0.87 -14.41
N LYS A 218 -18.94 -1.28 -13.27
CA LYS A 218 -18.91 -2.67 -12.80
C LYS A 218 -20.12 -3.06 -11.97
N GLY A 219 -21.11 -2.16 -11.82
CA GLY A 219 -22.39 -2.46 -11.16
C GLY A 219 -22.35 -2.35 -9.64
N ALA A 220 -21.42 -1.57 -9.08
CA ALA A 220 -21.41 -1.31 -7.64
C ALA A 220 -22.73 -0.66 -7.17
N ASP A 221 -23.22 -1.06 -6.00
CA ASP A 221 -24.50 -0.63 -5.45
C ASP A 221 -24.45 0.84 -5.00
N THR A 222 -25.21 1.71 -5.67
CA THR A 222 -25.32 3.13 -5.33
C THR A 222 -26.04 3.38 -4.01
N GLU A 223 -26.81 2.40 -3.52
CA GLU A 223 -27.61 2.46 -2.30
C GLU A 223 -26.98 1.72 -1.13
N ALA A 224 -25.74 1.23 -1.28
CA ALA A 224 -25.01 0.56 -0.20
C ALA A 224 -24.91 1.48 1.02
N LYS A 225 -25.42 1.00 2.16
CA LYS A 225 -25.42 1.73 3.43
C LYS A 225 -24.26 1.32 4.32
N ASP A 226 -23.60 2.34 4.87
CA ASP A 226 -22.66 2.21 5.98
C ASP A 226 -23.40 2.08 7.33
N GLU A 227 -22.67 1.98 8.43
CA GLU A 227 -23.25 1.83 9.77
C GLU A 227 -24.11 3.01 10.23
N PHE A 228 -23.99 4.18 9.59
CA PHE A 228 -24.80 5.36 9.86
C PHE A 228 -26.01 5.49 8.91
N ASN A 229 -26.32 4.42 8.17
CA ASN A 229 -27.29 4.41 7.08
C ASN A 229 -26.98 5.41 5.95
N GLN A 230 -25.72 5.81 5.78
CA GLN A 230 -25.32 6.76 4.75
C GLN A 230 -24.92 6.06 3.45
N THR A 231 -25.45 6.56 2.33
CA THR A 231 -25.14 6.08 0.97
C THR A 231 -23.90 6.78 0.39
N PRO A 232 -23.28 6.24 -0.68
CA PRO A 232 -22.24 6.94 -1.44
C PRO A 232 -22.60 8.38 -1.82
N LEU A 233 -23.86 8.63 -2.20
CA LEU A 233 -24.35 9.96 -2.59
C LEU A 233 -24.34 10.93 -1.39
N MET A 234 -24.77 10.47 -0.21
CA MET A 234 -24.73 11.26 1.02
C MET A 234 -23.29 11.61 1.41
N LYS A 235 -22.36 10.66 1.30
CA LYS A 235 -20.94 10.92 1.59
C LYS A 235 -20.32 11.89 0.58
N ALA A 236 -20.61 11.73 -0.71
CA ALA A 236 -20.17 12.66 -1.75
C ALA A 236 -20.69 14.08 -1.48
N ALA A 237 -21.96 14.21 -1.08
CA ALA A 237 -22.57 15.48 -0.68
C ALA A 237 -21.93 16.06 0.59
N TYR A 238 -21.66 15.22 1.60
CA TYR A 238 -20.98 15.61 2.84
C TYR A 238 -19.57 16.17 2.60
N TRP A 239 -18.86 15.69 1.58
CA TRP A 239 -17.51 16.14 1.25
C TRP A 239 -17.47 17.14 0.08
N GLY A 240 -18.62 17.60 -0.41
CA GLY A 240 -18.71 18.59 -1.50
C GLY A 240 -18.14 18.10 -2.83
N ARG A 241 -18.29 16.80 -3.14
CA ARG A 241 -17.73 16.18 -4.34
C ARG A 241 -18.67 16.33 -5.53
N ASP A 242 -18.73 17.53 -6.10
CA ASP A 242 -19.69 17.90 -7.15
C ASP A 242 -19.77 16.92 -8.32
N ALA A 243 -18.62 16.52 -8.88
CA ALA A 243 -18.59 15.59 -10.02
C ALA A 243 -19.09 14.19 -9.66
N ILE A 244 -18.75 13.70 -8.46
CA ILE A 244 -19.20 12.40 -7.95
C ILE A 244 -20.70 12.43 -7.66
N VAL A 245 -21.22 13.52 -7.09
CA VAL A 245 -22.65 13.71 -6.89
C VAL A 245 -23.40 13.66 -8.22
N LYS A 246 -22.92 14.38 -9.26
CA LYS A 246 -23.52 14.30 -10.60
C LYS A 246 -23.51 12.87 -11.14
N LEU A 247 -22.36 12.21 -11.07
CA LEU A 247 -22.19 10.86 -11.59
C LEU A 247 -23.10 9.84 -10.89
N LEU A 248 -23.23 9.91 -9.57
CA LEU A 248 -24.12 9.04 -8.80
C LEU A 248 -25.60 9.28 -9.15
N LEU A 249 -26.01 10.55 -9.28
CA LEU A 249 -27.37 10.90 -9.71
C LEU A 249 -27.66 10.40 -11.14
N GLU A 250 -26.71 10.56 -12.06
CA GLU A 250 -26.80 10.03 -13.44
C GLU A 250 -26.91 8.51 -13.48
N LYS A 251 -26.37 7.82 -12.47
CA LYS A 251 -26.47 6.35 -12.30
C LYS A 251 -27.66 5.91 -11.47
N GLY A 252 -28.58 6.82 -11.13
CA GLY A 252 -29.85 6.50 -10.48
C GLY A 252 -29.80 6.41 -8.96
N ALA A 253 -28.76 6.96 -8.32
CA ALA A 253 -28.71 7.03 -6.86
C ALA A 253 -29.89 7.85 -6.29
N ASP A 254 -30.53 7.36 -5.22
CA ASP A 254 -31.72 7.98 -4.64
C ASP A 254 -31.35 9.27 -3.88
N ALA A 255 -31.72 10.42 -4.46
CA ALA A 255 -31.50 11.73 -3.86
C ALA A 255 -32.34 11.98 -2.59
N GLU A 256 -33.44 11.24 -2.40
CA GLU A 256 -34.39 11.40 -1.30
C GLU A 256 -34.18 10.37 -0.17
N ALA A 257 -33.24 9.43 -0.35
CA ALA A 257 -32.82 8.52 0.69
C ALA A 257 -32.43 9.31 1.96
N LYS A 258 -32.71 8.71 3.12
CA LYS A 258 -32.43 9.30 4.43
C LYS A 258 -31.44 8.46 5.22
N ASP A 259 -30.49 9.13 5.87
CA ASP A 259 -29.56 8.50 6.80
C ASP A 259 -30.21 8.24 8.17
N GLY A 260 -29.41 7.76 9.13
CA GLY A 260 -29.88 7.46 10.49
C GLY A 260 -30.43 8.67 11.25
N ASP A 261 -30.03 9.89 10.87
CA ASP A 261 -30.50 11.15 11.44
C ASP A 261 -31.69 11.74 10.64
N GLY A 262 -32.18 11.02 9.62
CA GLY A 262 -33.28 11.46 8.77
C GLY A 262 -32.88 12.50 7.71
N GLN A 263 -31.58 12.68 7.44
CA GLN A 263 -31.07 13.69 6.51
C GLN A 263 -30.95 13.14 5.09
N THR A 264 -31.33 13.97 4.12
CA THR A 264 -31.09 13.70 2.70
C THR A 264 -29.78 14.33 2.24
N SER A 265 -29.25 13.86 1.11
CA SER A 265 -27.98 14.35 0.54
C SER A 265 -27.97 15.87 0.32
N ILE A 266 -29.10 16.47 -0.07
CA ILE A 266 -29.22 17.93 -0.23
C ILE A 266 -29.10 18.68 1.10
N LEU A 267 -29.75 18.18 2.17
CA LEU A 267 -29.68 18.80 3.51
C LEU A 267 -28.27 18.70 4.08
N ILE A 268 -27.61 17.56 3.88
CA ILE A 268 -26.21 17.37 4.26
C ILE A 268 -25.31 18.41 3.57
N ALA A 269 -25.44 18.58 2.25
CA ALA A 269 -24.67 19.57 1.50
C ALA A 269 -24.96 21.02 1.96
N GLU A 270 -26.22 21.38 2.18
CA GLU A 270 -26.61 22.72 2.65
C GLU A 270 -26.06 23.01 4.05
N ARG A 271 -26.17 22.08 5.00
CA ARG A 271 -25.65 22.23 6.38
C ARG A 271 -24.13 22.43 6.42
N ARG A 272 -23.40 21.84 5.47
CA ARG A 272 -21.95 21.97 5.38
C ARG A 272 -21.47 23.15 4.54
N GLY A 273 -22.40 23.93 3.97
CA GLY A 273 -22.06 25.10 3.14
C GLY A 273 -21.63 24.75 1.71
N TYR A 274 -21.83 23.51 1.25
CA TYR A 274 -21.56 23.10 -0.12
C TYR A 274 -22.72 23.48 -1.05
N HIS A 275 -22.98 24.78 -1.17
CA HIS A 275 -24.07 25.31 -1.99
C HIS A 275 -24.00 24.91 -3.47
N PRO A 276 -22.83 24.83 -4.14
CA PRO A 276 -22.74 24.28 -5.50
C PRO A 276 -23.24 22.84 -5.58
N THR A 277 -22.80 21.98 -4.65
CA THR A 277 -23.25 20.59 -4.55
C THR A 277 -24.75 20.50 -4.30
N ALA A 278 -25.29 21.29 -3.38
CA ALA A 278 -26.73 21.34 -3.08
C ALA A 278 -27.59 21.74 -4.29
N LYS A 279 -27.07 22.59 -5.18
CA LYS A 279 -27.76 22.97 -6.42
C LYS A 279 -27.94 21.81 -7.39
N LEU A 280 -27.04 20.82 -7.38
CA LEU A 280 -27.09 19.66 -8.28
C LEU A 280 -28.36 18.84 -8.09
N PHE A 281 -28.83 18.71 -6.84
CA PHE A 281 -30.07 18.02 -6.49
C PHE A 281 -31.34 18.76 -6.93
N LYS A 282 -31.27 20.09 -7.10
CA LYS A 282 -32.40 20.91 -7.57
C LYS A 282 -32.55 20.81 -9.09
N THR A 283 -31.43 20.64 -9.81
CA THR A 283 -31.42 20.49 -11.27
C THR A 283 -31.75 19.07 -11.74
N SER A 284 -31.41 18.03 -10.98
CA SER A 284 -31.72 16.64 -11.36
C SER A 284 -33.22 16.32 -11.38
N ARG A 285 -34.04 17.03 -10.59
CA ARG A 285 -35.51 16.90 -10.59
C ARG A 285 -36.18 17.29 -11.92
N TYR A 286 -35.48 17.96 -12.84
CA TYR A 286 -36.03 18.35 -14.15
C TYR A 286 -35.81 17.31 -15.27
N TYR A 287 -35.02 16.25 -15.03
CA TYR A 287 -34.70 15.23 -16.05
C TYR A 287 -35.44 13.90 -15.84
N SER A 288 -36.28 13.78 -14.81
CA SER A 288 -37.16 12.64 -14.58
C SER A 288 -38.56 12.92 -15.14
N ILE A 289 -38.71 12.82 -16.47
CA ILE A 289 -40.01 12.74 -17.17
C ILE A 289 -40.00 11.49 -18.04
#